data_AF-A0A2J6HQE4-F1
#
_entry.id   AF-A0A2J6HQE4-F1
#
_cell.length_a   1.000
_cell.length_b   1.000
_cell.length_c   1.000
_cell.angle_alpha   90.00
_cell.angle_beta   90.00
_cell.angle_gamma   90.00
#
_symmetry.space_group_name_H-M   'P 1'
#
loop_
_entity.id
_entity.type
_entity.pdbx_description
1 polymer ?
#
loop_
_entity_poly.entity_id
_entity_poly.type
_entity_poly.pdbx_seq_one_letter_code
_entity_poly.pdbx_strand_id
1 'polypeptide(L)'
;MAMVKSKILSFALLFALVLLVVSCTTNNKPSKVRSIGNTSEVLVVVENEQQWENSIGKVIKRNLGRDQTGLSQPEPLFDLAHLTKNSFSDLLKKHRNILIVEIDKNQLEPKMEVVENLWAEPQVIIRITAPNKDLFISTFENNIETFIEKFDKAERERILTVFGPTSKNKVTAEIAKKFGLRMTIPDGFFMAKSESDFIWVRKEVSEFSQGIIIFREPYLDTAQFSRASISARTMRMLKQYVPGSVHESYMTLDEEYLVPKPKAVNGFATDYAIELRGLWDVENDFMGGPYVSYTFADKDGEYIITLFGYVYHPNNEKRNLLRQVEAILYSTKFTN
;
A
#
# COMPACT_ATOMS: atom_id res chain seq x y z
N MET A 1 33.74 64.39 15.16
CA MET A 1 33.36 63.04 15.63
C MET A 1 31.99 62.56 15.09
N ALA A 2 31.01 63.45 14.85
CA ALA A 2 29.68 63.07 14.32
C ALA A 2 29.68 62.56 12.86
N MET A 3 30.52 63.12 11.98
CA MET A 3 30.58 62.75 10.55
C MET A 3 31.09 61.32 10.30
N VAL A 4 31.99 60.82 11.16
CA VAL A 4 32.54 59.45 11.05
C VAL A 4 31.50 58.41 11.49
N LYS A 5 30.69 58.70 12.50
CA LYS A 5 29.59 57.82 12.94
C LYS A 5 28.52 57.66 11.86
N SER A 6 28.20 58.73 11.11
CA SER A 6 27.23 58.69 10.00
C SER A 6 27.72 57.80 8.83
N LYS A 7 29.01 57.88 8.47
CA LYS A 7 29.58 57.03 7.41
C LYS A 7 29.64 55.56 7.81
N ILE A 8 29.94 55.25 9.08
CA ILE A 8 29.94 53.88 9.61
C ILE A 8 28.52 53.30 9.64
N LEU A 9 27.51 54.11 10.03
CA LEU A 9 26.12 53.69 10.02
C LEU A 9 25.62 53.42 8.59
N SER A 10 26.01 54.26 7.63
CA SER A 10 25.67 54.08 6.22
C SER A 10 26.34 52.85 5.60
N PHE A 11 27.56 52.52 6.01
CA PHE A 11 28.28 51.33 5.55
C PHE A 11 27.71 50.04 6.19
N ALA A 12 27.30 50.10 7.46
CA ALA A 12 26.61 49.01 8.13
C ALA A 12 25.22 48.74 7.53
N LEU A 13 24.49 49.78 7.12
CA LEU A 13 23.20 49.66 6.43
C LEU A 13 23.37 49.06 5.03
N LEU A 14 24.42 49.44 4.30
CA LEU A 14 24.74 48.87 2.99
C LEU A 14 25.17 47.39 3.10
N PHE A 15 25.93 47.03 4.14
CA PHE A 15 26.33 45.65 4.42
C PHE A 15 25.14 44.77 4.87
N ALA A 16 24.21 45.32 5.65
CA ALA A 16 22.96 44.65 6.01
C ALA A 16 22.04 44.44 4.80
N LEU A 17 22.05 45.37 3.82
CA LEU A 17 21.29 45.24 2.58
C LEU A 17 21.88 44.18 1.64
N VAL A 18 23.20 44.01 1.62
CA VAL A 18 23.90 42.94 0.86
C VAL A 18 23.71 41.57 1.51
N LEU A 19 23.52 41.49 2.83
CA LEU A 19 23.19 40.24 3.52
C LEU A 19 21.74 39.77 3.27
N LEU A 20 20.83 40.65 2.83
CA LEU A 20 19.44 40.30 2.52
C LEU A 20 19.24 39.71 1.12
N VAL A 21 20.23 39.81 0.21
CA VAL A 21 20.18 39.20 -1.13
C VAL A 21 20.80 37.80 -1.20
N VAL A 22 21.30 37.26 -0.09
CA VAL A 22 21.69 35.84 0.03
C VAL A 22 20.57 35.07 0.72
N SER A 23 19.35 35.19 0.18
CA SER A 23 18.20 34.40 0.62
C SER A 23 17.88 33.33 -0.42
N CYS A 24 18.03 32.08 0.01
CA CYS A 24 17.41 30.88 -0.55
C CYS A 24 17.54 30.67 -2.07
N THR A 25 18.67 30.10 -2.49
CA THR A 25 18.59 29.05 -3.51
C THR A 25 17.94 27.84 -2.85
N THR A 26 16.61 27.79 -2.86
CA THR A 26 15.92 26.50 -2.67
C THR A 26 16.39 25.61 -3.80
N ASN A 27 17.17 24.59 -3.47
CA ASN A 27 17.38 23.43 -4.32
C ASN A 27 16.05 22.67 -4.43
N ASN A 28 15.03 23.32 -4.99
CA ASN A 28 13.85 22.67 -5.49
C ASN A 28 14.32 21.93 -6.75
N LYS A 29 14.82 20.71 -6.59
CA LYS A 29 14.72 19.73 -7.69
C LYS A 29 13.26 19.85 -8.18
N PRO A 30 13.01 20.10 -9.47
CA PRO A 30 11.64 20.14 -9.95
C PRO A 30 10.98 18.84 -9.49
N SER A 31 9.89 18.96 -8.72
CA SER A 31 9.14 17.81 -8.25
C SER A 31 8.88 16.94 -9.48
N LYS A 32 9.30 15.67 -9.44
CA LYS A 32 9.07 14.76 -10.55
C LYS A 32 7.57 14.75 -10.84
N VAL A 33 7.23 14.64 -12.13
CA VAL A 33 5.84 14.63 -12.57
C VAL A 33 5.15 13.42 -11.91
N ARG A 34 3.89 13.58 -11.53
CA ARG A 34 3.11 12.49 -10.96
C ARG A 34 2.95 11.35 -11.96
N SER A 35 3.08 10.10 -11.49
CA SER A 35 2.84 8.91 -12.32
C SER A 35 1.40 8.81 -12.80
N ILE A 36 1.19 8.17 -13.95
CA ILE A 36 -0.13 7.88 -14.55
C ILE A 36 -0.45 6.37 -14.53
N GLY A 37 -1.58 5.98 -15.13
CA GLY A 37 -2.05 4.58 -15.21
C GLY A 37 -3.12 4.26 -14.17
N ASN A 38 -3.97 3.26 -14.49
CA ASN A 38 -5.06 2.82 -13.62
C ASN A 38 -4.53 2.24 -12.30
N THR A 39 -5.38 2.15 -11.28
CA THR A 39 -4.98 1.54 -9.99
C THR A 39 -4.72 0.05 -10.18
N SER A 40 -3.60 -0.44 -9.62
CA SER A 40 -3.18 -1.84 -9.77
C SER A 40 -2.95 -2.26 -11.23
N GLU A 41 -2.45 -1.37 -12.08
CA GLU A 41 -2.12 -1.68 -13.48
C GLU A 41 -0.60 -1.84 -13.65
N VAL A 42 -0.17 -2.82 -14.44
CA VAL A 42 1.22 -2.99 -14.88
C VAL A 42 1.27 -2.86 -16.40
N LEU A 43 2.07 -1.91 -16.88
CA LEU A 43 2.35 -1.73 -18.30
C LEU A 43 3.54 -2.61 -18.72
N VAL A 44 3.27 -3.60 -19.57
CA VAL A 44 4.28 -4.52 -20.09
C VAL A 44 4.80 -4.03 -21.45
N VAL A 45 6.10 -3.79 -21.55
CA VAL A 45 6.77 -3.35 -22.77
C VAL A 45 7.53 -4.54 -23.35
N VAL A 46 7.07 -5.03 -24.50
CA VAL A 46 7.70 -6.14 -25.25
C VAL A 46 8.37 -5.63 -26.52
N GLU A 47 9.23 -6.41 -27.17
CA GLU A 47 9.89 -6.01 -28.42
C GLU A 47 8.92 -6.03 -29.60
N ASN A 48 8.00 -7.00 -29.62
CA ASN A 48 7.00 -7.20 -30.67
C ASN A 48 5.78 -7.99 -30.14
N GLU A 49 4.68 -7.99 -30.89
CA GLU A 49 3.44 -8.69 -30.48
C GLU A 49 3.62 -10.21 -30.33
N GLN A 50 4.51 -10.83 -31.12
CA GLN A 50 4.74 -12.29 -31.03
C GLN A 50 5.31 -12.68 -29.66
N GLN A 51 6.06 -11.79 -29.01
CA GLN A 51 6.56 -11.98 -27.65
C GLN A 51 5.43 -11.97 -26.62
N TRP A 52 4.40 -11.15 -26.81
CA TRP A 52 3.23 -11.12 -25.93
C TRP A 52 2.32 -12.35 -26.09
N GLU A 53 2.25 -12.90 -27.30
CA GLU A 53 1.42 -14.07 -27.59
C GLU A 53 2.10 -15.42 -27.25
N ASN A 54 3.43 -15.43 -27.14
CA ASN A 54 4.20 -16.65 -26.85
C ASN A 54 4.31 -16.93 -25.33
N SER A 55 5.21 -17.85 -24.96
CA SER A 55 5.40 -18.25 -23.54
C SER A 55 5.89 -17.12 -22.62
N ILE A 56 6.51 -16.05 -23.13
CA ILE A 56 6.88 -14.84 -22.37
C ILE A 56 5.61 -14.14 -21.87
N GLY A 57 4.74 -13.70 -22.78
CA GLY A 57 3.50 -13.04 -22.36
C GLY A 57 2.59 -13.96 -21.56
N LYS A 58 2.56 -15.27 -21.86
CA LYS A 58 1.80 -16.24 -21.05
C LYS A 58 2.31 -16.34 -19.60
N VAL A 59 3.62 -16.39 -19.38
CA VAL A 59 4.16 -16.45 -18.00
C VAL A 59 3.90 -15.16 -17.23
N ILE A 60 3.95 -14.01 -17.91
CA ILE A 60 3.63 -12.71 -17.31
C ILE A 60 2.15 -12.66 -16.92
N LYS A 61 1.24 -12.99 -17.85
CA LYS A 61 -0.22 -13.05 -17.62
C LYS A 61 -0.57 -13.98 -16.46
N ARG A 62 0.00 -15.19 -16.46
CA ARG A 62 -0.23 -16.20 -15.41
C ARG A 62 0.16 -15.72 -14.01
N ASN A 63 1.22 -14.93 -13.89
CA ASN A 63 1.80 -14.59 -12.60
C ASN A 63 1.32 -13.23 -12.08
N LEU A 64 1.38 -12.17 -12.90
CA LEU A 64 0.95 -10.83 -12.49
C LEU A 64 -0.57 -10.64 -12.61
N GLY A 65 -1.22 -11.38 -13.51
CA GLY A 65 -2.67 -11.40 -13.69
C GLY A 65 -3.39 -12.52 -12.92
N ARG A 66 -2.69 -13.24 -12.02
CA ARG A 66 -3.33 -14.26 -11.16
C ARG A 66 -4.33 -13.60 -10.22
N ASP A 67 -5.34 -14.34 -9.77
CA ASP A 67 -6.33 -13.82 -8.84
C ASP A 67 -5.70 -13.37 -7.51
N GLN A 68 -6.16 -12.23 -7.00
CA GLN A 68 -5.79 -11.79 -5.67
C GLN A 68 -6.42 -12.70 -4.61
N THR A 69 -5.58 -13.25 -3.73
CA THR A 69 -6.02 -14.03 -2.58
C THR A 69 -6.83 -13.17 -1.60
N GLY A 70 -7.89 -13.73 -1.00
CA GLY A 70 -8.68 -13.02 0.01
C GLY A 70 -9.92 -12.31 -0.53
N LEU A 71 -10.30 -12.53 -1.79
CA LEU A 71 -11.50 -11.96 -2.40
C LEU A 71 -12.58 -13.04 -2.58
N SER A 72 -13.85 -12.63 -2.46
CA SER A 72 -14.99 -13.53 -2.67
C SER A 72 -15.29 -13.77 -4.14
N GLN A 73 -14.91 -12.82 -5.00
CA GLN A 73 -14.98 -12.92 -6.45
C GLN A 73 -13.56 -12.82 -7.00
N PRO A 74 -13.17 -13.66 -7.97
CA PRO A 74 -11.87 -13.57 -8.62
C PRO A 74 -11.67 -12.19 -9.26
N GLU A 75 -10.62 -11.48 -8.84
CA GLU A 75 -10.14 -10.25 -9.45
C GLU A 75 -8.62 -10.36 -9.60
N PRO A 76 -8.04 -9.96 -10.75
CA PRO A 76 -6.61 -10.13 -11.02
C PRO A 76 -5.76 -9.28 -10.05
N LEU A 77 -4.60 -9.76 -9.65
CA LEU A 77 -3.67 -9.04 -8.77
C LEU A 77 -3.26 -7.69 -9.38
N PHE A 78 -2.94 -7.70 -10.67
CA PHE A 78 -2.75 -6.51 -11.49
C PHE A 78 -3.50 -6.61 -12.82
N ASP A 79 -4.04 -5.49 -13.29
CA ASP A 79 -4.52 -5.35 -14.65
C ASP A 79 -3.30 -5.18 -15.57
N LEU A 80 -3.26 -5.93 -16.66
CA LEU A 80 -2.12 -5.92 -17.57
C LEU A 80 -2.48 -5.17 -18.85
N ALA A 81 -1.77 -4.06 -19.07
CA ALA A 81 -1.70 -3.41 -20.37
C ALA A 81 -0.38 -3.78 -21.03
N HIS A 82 -0.34 -3.90 -22.37
CA HIS A 82 0.90 -4.17 -23.09
C HIS A 82 1.09 -3.24 -24.28
N LEU A 83 2.35 -3.04 -24.67
CA LEU A 83 2.73 -2.34 -25.89
C LEU A 83 4.08 -2.84 -26.42
N THR A 84 4.36 -2.58 -27.69
CA THR A 84 5.68 -2.82 -28.27
C THR A 84 6.63 -1.66 -27.96
N LYS A 85 7.95 -1.94 -27.91
CA LYS A 85 9.00 -0.94 -27.65
C LYS A 85 8.91 0.29 -28.55
N ASN A 86 8.49 0.11 -29.81
CA ASN A 86 8.31 1.20 -30.77
C ASN A 86 7.14 2.13 -30.41
N SER A 87 6.14 1.62 -29.69
CA SER A 87 4.99 2.37 -29.19
C SER A 87 5.21 2.99 -27.80
N PHE A 88 6.37 2.80 -27.18
CA PHE A 88 6.65 3.24 -25.81
C PHE A 88 7.01 4.74 -25.72
N SER A 89 6.00 5.59 -25.97
CA SER A 89 6.13 7.05 -25.99
C SER A 89 6.49 7.68 -24.64
N ASP A 90 6.93 8.94 -24.65
CA ASP A 90 7.28 9.69 -23.43
C ASP A 90 6.11 9.88 -22.45
N LEU A 91 4.87 9.86 -22.95
CA LEU A 91 3.69 9.86 -22.09
C LEU A 91 3.59 8.54 -21.33
N LEU A 92 3.74 7.40 -22.03
CA LEU A 92 3.58 6.07 -21.46
C LEU A 92 4.74 5.70 -20.52
N LYS A 93 5.91 6.29 -20.72
CA LYS A 93 7.02 6.23 -19.75
C LYS A 93 6.65 6.74 -18.36
N LYS A 94 5.57 7.52 -18.19
CA LYS A 94 5.10 7.99 -16.88
C LYS A 94 4.17 6.99 -16.18
N HIS A 95 3.87 5.82 -16.76
CA HIS A 95 3.10 4.78 -16.06
C HIS A 95 3.81 4.38 -14.77
N ARG A 96 3.02 4.15 -13.73
CA ARG A 96 3.53 3.87 -12.38
C ARG A 96 4.28 2.55 -12.29
N ASN A 97 3.72 1.46 -12.80
CA ASN A 97 4.36 0.16 -12.80
C ASN A 97 4.64 -0.26 -14.24
N ILE A 98 5.91 -0.51 -14.55
CA ILE A 98 6.34 -0.88 -15.90
C ILE A 98 7.22 -2.13 -15.81
N LEU A 99 6.89 -3.15 -16.61
CA LEU A 99 7.74 -4.31 -16.84
C LEU A 99 8.27 -4.25 -18.27
N ILE A 100 9.59 -4.11 -18.44
CA ILE A 100 10.24 -4.07 -19.76
C ILE A 100 10.94 -5.40 -20.01
N VAL A 101 10.60 -6.03 -21.13
CA VAL A 101 11.16 -7.33 -21.51
C VAL A 101 11.98 -7.20 -22.78
N GLU A 102 13.27 -7.55 -22.70
CA GLU A 102 14.21 -7.47 -23.83
C GLU A 102 14.90 -8.82 -24.03
N ILE A 103 14.96 -9.28 -25.28
CA ILE A 103 15.67 -10.50 -25.69
C ILE A 103 16.86 -10.09 -26.54
N ASP A 104 18.04 -10.05 -25.91
CA ASP A 104 19.29 -9.66 -26.57
C ASP A 104 20.24 -10.85 -26.67
N LYS A 105 20.34 -11.42 -27.88
CA LYS A 105 21.19 -12.58 -28.17
C LYS A 105 22.69 -12.33 -27.94
N ASN A 106 23.12 -11.06 -27.81
CA ASN A 106 24.52 -10.73 -27.54
C ASN A 106 24.85 -10.77 -26.04
N GLN A 107 23.84 -10.83 -25.16
CA GLN A 107 24.07 -11.06 -23.74
C GLN A 107 24.37 -12.52 -23.46
N LEU A 108 25.27 -12.76 -22.51
CA LEU A 108 25.61 -14.11 -22.06
C LEU A 108 24.70 -14.58 -20.92
N GLU A 109 24.32 -13.66 -20.02
CA GLU A 109 23.54 -13.94 -18.82
C GLU A 109 22.36 -12.97 -18.70
N PRO A 110 21.26 -13.36 -18.03
CA PRO A 110 20.17 -12.45 -17.75
C PRO A 110 20.60 -11.28 -16.88
N LYS A 111 20.17 -10.08 -17.25
CA LYS A 111 20.33 -8.86 -16.46
C LYS A 111 18.98 -8.36 -15.98
N MET A 112 18.89 -8.08 -14.70
CA MET A 112 17.72 -7.48 -14.07
C MET A 112 18.05 -6.10 -13.52
N GLU A 113 17.19 -5.12 -13.80
CA GLU A 113 17.31 -3.76 -13.29
C GLU A 113 15.96 -3.34 -12.69
N VAL A 114 15.99 -2.84 -11.46
CA VAL A 114 14.83 -2.20 -10.82
C VAL A 114 15.16 -0.73 -10.67
N VAL A 115 14.39 0.13 -11.33
CA VAL A 115 14.59 1.58 -11.31
C VAL A 115 13.35 2.23 -10.71
N GLU A 116 13.56 2.98 -9.63
CA GLU A 116 12.50 3.72 -8.95
C GLU A 116 12.51 5.19 -9.41
N ASN A 117 11.33 5.75 -9.63
CA ASN A 117 11.09 7.15 -9.93
C ASN A 117 11.88 7.72 -11.13
N LEU A 118 12.09 6.96 -12.21
CA LEU A 118 12.92 7.42 -13.33
C LEU A 118 12.33 8.63 -14.06
N TRP A 119 11.06 8.51 -14.48
CA TRP A 119 10.35 9.51 -15.28
C TRP A 119 9.20 10.19 -14.53
N ALA A 120 8.63 9.51 -13.53
CA ALA A 120 7.52 9.99 -12.73
C ALA A 120 7.61 9.48 -11.28
N GLU A 121 6.75 9.97 -10.39
CA GLU A 121 6.72 9.55 -8.98
C GLU A 121 5.28 9.38 -8.43
N PRO A 122 5.01 8.33 -7.62
CA PRO A 122 5.85 7.14 -7.43
C PRO A 122 5.86 6.26 -8.68
N GLN A 123 6.98 5.62 -8.99
CA GLN A 123 7.13 4.76 -10.16
C GLN A 123 8.14 3.64 -9.90
N VAL A 124 7.83 2.45 -10.39
CA VAL A 124 8.73 1.29 -10.43
C VAL A 124 8.80 0.76 -11.86
N ILE A 125 10.03 0.65 -12.35
CA ILE A 125 10.34 0.03 -13.64
C ILE A 125 11.21 -1.17 -13.37
N ILE A 126 10.75 -2.33 -13.81
CA ILE A 126 11.51 -3.58 -13.76
C ILE A 126 11.87 -3.92 -15.20
N ARG A 127 13.17 -3.99 -15.49
CA ARG A 127 13.69 -4.42 -16.79
C ARG A 127 14.36 -5.76 -16.62
N ILE A 128 14.03 -6.69 -17.52
CA ILE A 128 14.72 -7.95 -17.66
C ILE A 128 15.22 -8.04 -19.10
N THR A 129 16.54 -8.08 -19.24
CA THR A 129 17.23 -8.37 -20.50
C THR A 129 17.74 -9.80 -20.42
N ALA A 130 17.38 -10.66 -21.37
CA ALA A 130 17.80 -12.06 -21.36
C ALA A 130 18.34 -12.50 -22.74
N PRO A 131 19.27 -13.46 -22.80
CA PRO A 131 19.79 -13.98 -24.08
C PRO A 131 18.73 -14.69 -24.93
N ASN A 132 17.77 -15.33 -24.25
CA ASN A 132 16.71 -16.08 -24.88
C ASN A 132 15.48 -16.16 -23.97
N LYS A 133 14.42 -16.73 -24.53
CA LYS A 133 13.11 -16.88 -23.92
C LYS A 133 13.10 -17.69 -22.63
N ASP A 134 13.83 -18.80 -22.59
CA ASP A 134 13.78 -19.74 -21.46
C ASP A 134 14.54 -19.17 -20.25
N LEU A 135 15.63 -18.46 -20.51
CA LEU A 135 16.35 -17.68 -19.50
C LEU A 135 15.53 -16.50 -18.99
N PHE A 136 14.75 -15.81 -19.84
CA PHE A 136 13.80 -14.81 -19.37
C PHE A 136 12.76 -15.43 -18.42
N ILE A 137 12.10 -16.52 -18.83
CA ILE A 137 11.02 -17.16 -18.06
C ILE A 137 11.52 -17.58 -16.68
N SER A 138 12.62 -18.31 -16.63
CA SER A 138 13.21 -18.74 -15.35
C SER A 138 13.63 -17.55 -14.47
N THR A 139 14.25 -16.52 -15.05
CA THR A 139 14.62 -15.29 -14.30
C THR A 139 13.39 -14.58 -13.74
N PHE A 140 12.33 -14.44 -14.54
CA PHE A 140 11.10 -13.78 -14.14
C PHE A 140 10.38 -14.55 -13.02
N GLU A 141 10.23 -15.87 -13.16
CA GLU A 141 9.55 -16.69 -12.17
C GLU A 141 10.32 -16.78 -10.84
N ASN A 142 11.65 -16.85 -10.89
CA ASN A 142 12.47 -16.86 -9.68
C ASN A 142 12.38 -15.56 -8.86
N ASN A 143 11.90 -14.45 -9.46
CA ASN A 143 11.87 -13.13 -8.83
C ASN A 143 10.46 -12.54 -8.75
N ILE A 144 9.43 -13.30 -9.13
CA ILE A 144 8.06 -12.78 -9.27
C ILE A 144 7.52 -12.15 -7.98
N GLU A 145 7.73 -12.78 -6.83
CA GLU A 145 7.21 -12.27 -5.55
C GLU A 145 7.88 -10.93 -5.18
N THR A 146 9.17 -10.75 -5.50
CA THR A 146 9.85 -9.45 -5.34
C THR A 146 9.28 -8.38 -6.26
N PHE A 147 8.90 -8.73 -7.49
CA PHE A 147 8.30 -7.79 -8.43
C PHE A 147 6.91 -7.33 -7.97
N ILE A 148 6.09 -8.28 -7.51
CA ILE A 148 4.78 -8.00 -6.92
C ILE A 148 4.93 -7.03 -5.75
N GLU A 149 5.83 -7.31 -4.81
CA GLU A 149 6.08 -6.45 -3.64
C GLU A 149 6.50 -5.03 -4.04
N LYS A 150 7.35 -4.89 -5.06
CA LYS A 150 7.79 -3.58 -5.57
C LYS A 150 6.64 -2.80 -6.20
N PHE A 151 5.83 -3.43 -7.05
CA PHE A 151 4.66 -2.78 -7.64
C PHE A 151 3.60 -2.43 -6.59
N ASP A 152 3.32 -3.32 -5.64
CA ASP A 152 2.39 -3.05 -4.54
C ASP A 152 2.85 -1.88 -3.68
N LYS A 153 4.15 -1.80 -3.38
CA LYS A 153 4.72 -0.65 -2.66
C LYS A 153 4.47 0.66 -3.40
N ALA A 154 4.72 0.70 -4.71
CA ALA A 154 4.48 1.91 -5.51
C ALA A 154 2.98 2.30 -5.55
N GLU A 155 2.08 1.32 -5.62
CA GLU A 155 0.63 1.57 -5.51
C GLU A 155 0.24 2.15 -4.16
N ARG A 156 0.76 1.57 -3.06
CA ARG A 156 0.50 2.08 -1.71
C ARG A 156 1.02 3.50 -1.54
N GLU A 157 2.25 3.78 -1.97
CA GLU A 157 2.81 5.13 -1.94
C GLU A 157 1.94 6.11 -2.71
N ARG A 158 1.45 5.74 -3.90
CA ARG A 158 0.56 6.61 -4.68
C ARG A 158 -0.75 6.89 -3.91
N ILE A 159 -1.37 5.87 -3.34
CA ILE A 159 -2.60 6.03 -2.55
C ILE A 159 -2.34 6.98 -1.39
N LEU A 160 -1.22 6.80 -0.68
CA LEU A 160 -0.85 7.64 0.46
C LEU A 160 -0.55 9.09 0.07
N THR A 161 -0.01 9.35 -1.14
CA THR A 161 0.14 10.75 -1.62
C THR A 161 -1.21 11.45 -1.81
N VAL A 162 -2.28 10.70 -2.13
CA VAL A 162 -3.64 11.23 -2.26
C VAL A 162 -4.28 11.43 -0.89
N PHE A 163 -4.06 10.51 0.04
CA PHE A 163 -4.71 10.52 1.36
C PHE A 163 -4.02 11.46 2.35
N GLY A 164 -2.70 11.63 2.23
CA GLY A 164 -1.87 12.42 3.14
C GLY A 164 -2.37 13.84 3.41
N PRO A 165 -2.73 14.66 2.40
CA PRO A 165 -3.15 16.04 2.59
C PRO A 165 -4.33 16.23 3.55
N THR A 166 -5.24 15.26 3.63
CA THR A 166 -6.45 15.33 4.47
C THR A 166 -6.36 14.42 5.71
N SER A 167 -5.18 13.86 6.00
CA SER A 167 -5.03 12.89 7.11
C SER A 167 -4.80 13.51 8.49
N LYS A 168 -4.71 14.84 8.57
CA LYS A 168 -4.63 15.55 9.86
C LYS A 168 -6.03 15.85 10.38
N ASN A 169 -6.64 14.87 11.02
CA ASN A 169 -8.04 14.93 11.48
C ASN A 169 -8.20 14.33 12.89
N LYS A 170 -9.44 14.35 13.41
CA LYS A 170 -9.76 13.87 14.76
C LYS A 170 -9.54 12.36 14.92
N VAL A 171 -9.80 11.58 13.86
CA VAL A 171 -9.66 10.12 13.87
C VAL A 171 -8.19 9.74 14.08
N THR A 172 -7.27 10.31 13.30
CA THR A 172 -5.83 10.02 13.43
C THR A 172 -5.26 10.50 14.77
N ALA A 173 -5.76 11.62 15.29
CA ALA A 173 -5.38 12.12 16.62
C ALA A 173 -5.82 11.17 17.75
N GLU A 174 -7.02 10.60 17.65
CA GLU A 174 -7.54 9.66 18.66
C GLU A 174 -6.81 8.32 18.65
N ILE A 175 -6.50 7.78 17.46
CA ILE A 175 -5.69 6.57 17.31
C ILE A 175 -4.29 6.78 17.91
N ALA A 176 -3.65 7.91 17.61
CA ALA A 176 -2.35 8.24 18.18
C ALA A 176 -2.39 8.33 19.70
N LYS A 177 -3.43 8.93 20.27
CA LYS A 177 -3.61 9.06 21.72
C LYS A 177 -3.81 7.71 22.41
N LYS A 178 -4.62 6.81 21.85
CA LYS A 178 -5.01 5.54 22.50
C LYS A 178 -4.01 4.40 22.28
N PHE A 179 -3.47 4.30 21.07
CA PHE A 179 -2.63 3.17 20.66
C PHE A 179 -1.17 3.56 20.46
N GLY A 180 -0.81 4.84 20.52
CA GLY A 180 0.54 5.28 20.18
C GLY A 180 0.88 5.01 18.71
N LEU A 181 -0.13 5.03 17.83
CA LEU A 181 0.04 4.76 16.39
C LEU A 181 -0.31 5.99 15.55
N ARG A 182 0.56 6.32 14.60
CA ARG A 182 0.30 7.29 13.53
C ARG A 182 -0.10 6.55 12.27
N MET A 183 -1.19 6.97 11.65
CA MET A 183 -1.70 6.41 10.40
C MET A 183 -2.12 7.54 9.46
N THR A 184 -2.08 7.28 8.15
CA THR A 184 -2.56 8.18 7.09
C THR A 184 -3.99 7.79 6.75
N ILE A 185 -4.96 8.36 7.47
CA ILE A 185 -6.39 8.13 7.26
C ILE A 185 -7.02 9.43 6.73
N PRO A 186 -7.45 9.49 5.46
CA PRO A 186 -7.98 10.73 4.89
C PRO A 186 -9.34 11.11 5.49
N ASP A 187 -9.78 12.33 5.21
CA ASP A 187 -11.15 12.76 5.50
C ASP A 187 -12.19 11.84 4.84
N GLY A 188 -13.39 11.80 5.44
CA GLY A 188 -14.47 10.90 5.06
C GLY A 188 -14.54 9.62 5.90
N PHE A 189 -13.47 9.29 6.63
CA PHE A 189 -13.51 8.31 7.71
C PHE A 189 -13.99 8.96 9.02
N PHE A 190 -14.84 8.27 9.77
CA PHE A 190 -15.35 8.70 11.08
C PHE A 190 -15.20 7.60 12.13
N MET A 191 -15.12 8.01 13.41
CA MET A 191 -15.03 7.10 14.55
C MET A 191 -16.40 6.49 14.83
N ALA A 192 -16.57 5.20 14.55
CA ALA A 192 -17.82 4.48 14.82
C ALA A 192 -17.87 3.94 16.25
N LYS A 193 -16.72 3.49 16.79
CA LYS A 193 -16.60 3.07 18.19
C LYS A 193 -15.18 3.28 18.70
N SER A 194 -15.04 3.64 19.98
CA SER A 194 -13.75 3.90 20.61
C SER A 194 -13.77 3.53 22.08
N GLU A 195 -13.12 2.42 22.41
CA GLU A 195 -12.91 1.87 23.76
C GLU A 195 -11.42 1.94 24.13
N SER A 196 -11.03 1.48 25.31
CA SER A 196 -9.63 1.55 25.76
C SER A 196 -8.66 0.77 24.84
N ASP A 197 -9.04 -0.45 24.45
CA ASP A 197 -8.21 -1.37 23.65
C ASP A 197 -8.86 -1.74 22.32
N PHE A 198 -9.85 -0.96 21.87
CA PHE A 198 -10.56 -1.17 20.61
C PHE A 198 -10.97 0.16 19.96
N ILE A 199 -10.72 0.29 18.66
CA ILE A 199 -11.21 1.38 17.80
C ILE A 199 -11.83 0.76 16.55
N TRP A 200 -12.97 1.31 16.13
CA TRP A 200 -13.59 1.03 14.84
C TRP A 200 -13.86 2.35 14.11
N VAL A 201 -13.25 2.47 12.93
CA VAL A 201 -13.36 3.62 12.03
C VAL A 201 -14.00 3.16 10.74
N ARG A 202 -14.91 3.98 10.20
CA ARG A 202 -15.68 3.66 8.98
C ARG A 202 -15.67 4.81 8.01
N LYS A 203 -15.74 4.47 6.73
CA LYS A 203 -16.14 5.37 5.65
C LYS A 203 -17.34 4.75 4.96
N GLU A 204 -18.45 5.46 4.99
CA GLU A 204 -19.71 5.03 4.40
C GLU A 204 -20.05 5.96 3.23
N VAL A 205 -20.21 5.40 2.05
CA VAL A 205 -20.78 6.10 0.88
C VAL A 205 -21.92 5.26 0.32
N SER A 206 -22.66 5.80 -0.66
CA SER A 206 -23.87 5.13 -1.19
C SER A 206 -23.63 3.73 -1.74
N GLU A 207 -22.46 3.50 -2.33
CA GLU A 207 -22.16 2.26 -3.06
C GLU A 207 -21.32 1.26 -2.24
N PHE A 208 -20.46 1.75 -1.35
CA PHE A 208 -19.51 0.92 -0.61
C PHE A 208 -19.26 1.42 0.80
N SER A 209 -18.79 0.50 1.65
CA SER A 209 -18.21 0.79 2.95
C SER A 209 -16.76 0.31 3.00
N GLN A 210 -15.92 1.11 3.66
CA GLN A 210 -14.57 0.71 4.07
C GLN A 210 -14.45 0.86 5.58
N GLY A 211 -13.89 -0.13 6.25
CA GLY A 211 -13.67 -0.06 7.69
C GLY A 211 -12.25 -0.42 8.09
N ILE A 212 -11.82 0.18 9.19
CA ILE A 212 -10.54 -0.06 9.86
C ILE A 212 -10.85 -0.30 11.32
N ILE A 213 -10.39 -1.43 11.83
CA ILE A 213 -10.50 -1.83 13.22
C ILE A 213 -9.09 -1.97 13.77
N ILE A 214 -8.88 -1.45 14.97
CA ILE A 214 -7.62 -1.51 15.69
C ILE A 214 -7.94 -2.04 17.07
N PHE A 215 -7.29 -3.13 17.47
CA PHE A 215 -7.39 -3.61 18.84
C PHE A 215 -6.05 -4.15 19.31
N ARG A 216 -5.92 -4.26 20.63
CA ARG A 216 -4.75 -4.84 21.26
C ARG A 216 -5.14 -5.70 22.46
N GLU A 217 -4.26 -6.58 22.84
CA GLU A 217 -4.32 -7.34 24.09
C GLU A 217 -2.91 -7.58 24.63
N PRO A 218 -2.74 -7.97 25.90
CA PRO A 218 -1.43 -8.29 26.45
C PRO A 218 -0.69 -9.32 25.60
N TYR A 219 0.59 -9.07 25.32
CA TYR A 219 1.46 -10.00 24.63
C TYR A 219 2.08 -10.97 25.65
N LEU A 220 1.70 -12.24 25.56
CA LEU A 220 2.07 -13.30 26.50
C LEU A 220 3.09 -14.25 25.88
N ASP A 221 2.89 -14.68 24.63
CA ASP A 221 3.78 -15.62 23.95
C ASP A 221 3.62 -15.60 22.42
N THR A 222 4.54 -16.28 21.72
CA THR A 222 4.57 -16.34 20.25
C THR A 222 3.44 -17.15 19.63
N ALA A 223 2.73 -18.00 20.38
CA ALA A 223 1.57 -18.75 19.86
C ALA A 223 0.40 -17.80 19.52
N GLN A 224 0.39 -16.60 20.08
CA GLN A 224 -0.50 -15.52 19.67
C GLN A 224 -0.32 -15.08 18.21
N PHE A 225 0.80 -15.40 17.54
CA PHE A 225 0.96 -15.15 16.10
C PHE A 225 0.41 -16.27 15.20
N SER A 226 -0.10 -17.36 15.77
CA SER A 226 -0.74 -18.41 14.98
C SER A 226 -2.03 -17.92 14.32
N ARG A 227 -2.34 -18.45 13.13
CA ARG A 227 -3.60 -18.15 12.40
C ARG A 227 -4.82 -18.34 13.31
N ALA A 228 -4.91 -19.46 14.01
CA ALA A 228 -6.04 -19.79 14.87
C ALA A 228 -6.21 -18.76 16.00
N SER A 229 -5.11 -18.34 16.64
CA SER A 229 -5.16 -17.32 17.69
C SER A 229 -5.57 -15.95 17.14
N ILE A 230 -5.02 -15.53 15.99
CA ILE A 230 -5.40 -14.26 15.35
C ILE A 230 -6.89 -14.26 14.97
N SER A 231 -7.38 -15.31 14.30
CA SER A 231 -8.80 -15.44 13.94
C SER A 231 -9.72 -15.40 15.16
N ALA A 232 -9.44 -16.22 16.19
CA ALA A 232 -10.28 -16.33 17.38
C ALA A 232 -10.40 -15.00 18.13
N ARG A 233 -9.29 -14.27 18.28
CA ARG A 233 -9.28 -12.95 18.93
C ARG A 233 -9.98 -11.91 18.09
N THR A 234 -9.80 -11.94 16.77
CA THR A 234 -10.49 -11.04 15.85
C THR A 234 -12.00 -11.24 15.97
N MET A 235 -12.50 -12.48 15.81
CA MET A 235 -13.93 -12.78 15.96
C MET A 235 -14.49 -12.37 17.32
N ARG A 236 -13.74 -12.58 18.41
CA ARG A 236 -14.13 -12.11 19.75
C ARG A 236 -14.32 -10.60 19.79
N MET A 237 -13.38 -9.82 19.24
CA MET A 237 -13.50 -8.36 19.19
C MET A 237 -14.62 -7.89 18.26
N LEU A 238 -14.78 -8.52 17.09
CA LEU A 238 -15.85 -8.20 16.14
C LEU A 238 -17.24 -8.46 16.76
N LYS A 239 -17.45 -9.62 17.37
CA LYS A 239 -18.70 -9.97 18.08
C LYS A 239 -19.05 -8.99 19.19
N GLN A 240 -18.06 -8.57 19.98
CA GLN A 240 -18.29 -7.67 21.11
C GLN A 240 -18.59 -6.23 20.68
N TYR A 241 -17.97 -5.77 19.60
CA TYR A 241 -17.90 -4.34 19.31
C TYR A 241 -18.50 -3.90 17.97
N VAL A 242 -18.80 -4.83 17.05
CA VAL A 242 -19.29 -4.54 15.71
C VAL A 242 -20.65 -5.22 15.49
N PRO A 243 -21.75 -4.58 15.93
CA PRO A 243 -23.09 -5.11 15.73
C PRO A 243 -23.47 -5.06 14.24
N GLY A 244 -24.25 -6.04 13.80
CA GLY A 244 -24.86 -6.04 12.47
C GLY A 244 -26.14 -5.21 12.43
N SER A 245 -26.84 -5.26 11.29
CA SER A 245 -28.01 -4.43 11.03
C SER A 245 -29.30 -4.94 11.71
N VAL A 246 -29.31 -6.23 12.09
CA VAL A 246 -30.46 -6.94 12.68
C VAL A 246 -30.20 -7.27 14.15
N HIS A 247 -31.27 -7.48 14.92
CA HIS A 247 -31.14 -7.91 16.32
C HIS A 247 -30.29 -9.19 16.44
N GLU A 248 -29.38 -9.21 17.40
CA GLU A 248 -28.44 -10.32 17.66
C GLU A 248 -27.50 -10.68 16.48
N SER A 249 -27.38 -9.81 15.47
CA SER A 249 -26.39 -9.94 14.41
C SER A 249 -25.08 -9.22 14.78
N TYR A 250 -23.94 -9.76 14.34
CA TYR A 250 -22.62 -9.19 14.57
C TYR A 250 -21.64 -9.61 13.49
N MET A 251 -20.62 -8.78 13.27
CA MET A 251 -19.57 -9.10 12.29
C MET A 251 -18.69 -10.27 12.78
N THR A 252 -18.34 -11.19 11.88
CA THR A 252 -17.42 -12.30 12.15
C THR A 252 -16.53 -12.59 10.94
N LEU A 253 -15.70 -13.63 11.03
CA LEU A 253 -14.87 -14.10 9.93
C LEU A 253 -15.47 -15.35 9.33
N ASP A 254 -15.45 -15.44 7.99
CA ASP A 254 -15.73 -16.69 7.29
C ASP A 254 -14.44 -17.52 7.25
N GLU A 255 -14.44 -18.60 8.04
CA GLU A 255 -13.34 -19.57 8.09
C GLU A 255 -13.61 -20.84 7.27
N GLU A 256 -14.74 -20.92 6.56
CA GLU A 256 -15.16 -22.13 5.82
C GLU A 256 -14.92 -21.99 4.32
N TYR A 257 -15.39 -20.91 3.72
CA TYR A 257 -15.30 -20.68 2.28
C TYR A 257 -13.86 -20.37 1.85
N LEU A 258 -13.18 -19.51 2.60
CA LEU A 258 -11.82 -19.08 2.29
C LEU A 258 -10.96 -19.03 3.56
N VAL A 259 -10.26 -20.13 3.82
CA VAL A 259 -9.33 -20.23 4.93
C VAL A 259 -8.09 -19.33 4.72
N PRO A 260 -7.85 -18.32 5.60
CA PRO A 260 -6.69 -17.45 5.48
C PRO A 260 -5.38 -18.21 5.69
N LYS A 261 -4.37 -17.92 4.86
CA LYS A 261 -3.00 -18.42 5.05
C LYS A 261 -2.14 -17.35 5.72
N PRO A 262 -1.45 -17.65 6.84
CA PRO A 262 -0.55 -16.69 7.47
C PRO A 262 0.63 -16.39 6.57
N LYS A 263 0.87 -15.10 6.32
CA LYS A 263 2.05 -14.61 5.61
C LYS A 263 2.87 -13.72 6.54
N ALA A 264 4.13 -14.06 6.75
CA ALA A 264 5.04 -13.18 7.47
C ALA A 264 5.37 -11.95 6.60
N VAL A 265 5.33 -10.77 7.22
CA VAL A 265 5.62 -9.49 6.57
C VAL A 265 6.70 -8.77 7.39
N ASN A 266 7.76 -8.36 6.69
CA ASN A 266 8.85 -7.57 7.24
C ASN A 266 8.71 -6.11 6.78
N GLY A 267 9.25 -5.16 7.55
CA GLY A 267 9.23 -3.73 7.17
C GLY A 267 7.84 -3.09 7.23
N PHE A 268 7.01 -3.53 8.18
CA PHE A 268 5.74 -2.89 8.53
C PHE A 268 6.00 -1.79 9.59
N ALA A 269 5.04 -1.56 10.52
CA ALA A 269 5.30 -0.81 11.75
C ALA A 269 6.42 -1.44 12.61
N THR A 270 6.65 -2.75 12.45
CA THR A 270 7.72 -3.55 13.04
C THR A 270 8.42 -4.40 11.97
N ASP A 271 9.52 -5.06 12.35
CA ASP A 271 10.24 -6.01 11.49
C ASP A 271 9.54 -7.36 11.35
N TYR A 272 8.50 -7.63 12.14
CA TYR A 272 7.72 -8.86 12.07
C TYR A 272 6.24 -8.59 12.32
N ALA A 273 5.43 -8.90 11.31
CA ALA A 273 3.99 -8.94 11.38
C ALA A 273 3.45 -10.20 10.68
N ILE A 274 2.27 -10.65 11.09
CA ILE A 274 1.51 -11.67 10.35
C ILE A 274 0.38 -10.99 9.60
N GLU A 275 0.38 -11.15 8.29
CA GLU A 275 -0.73 -10.82 7.40
C GLU A 275 -1.70 -12.00 7.30
N LEU A 276 -3.00 -11.70 7.42
CA LEU A 276 -4.08 -12.58 6.99
C LEU A 276 -4.97 -11.86 5.99
N ARG A 277 -5.38 -12.60 4.95
CA ARG A 277 -6.42 -12.18 4.00
C ARG A 277 -7.50 -13.24 3.97
N GLY A 278 -8.75 -12.79 4.04
CA GLY A 278 -9.90 -13.69 4.11
C GLY A 278 -11.20 -12.96 3.88
N LEU A 279 -12.29 -13.62 4.21
CA LEU A 279 -13.63 -13.05 4.13
C LEU A 279 -14.18 -12.78 5.54
N TRP A 280 -14.95 -11.72 5.62
CA TRP A 280 -15.79 -11.41 6.77
C TRP A 280 -17.25 -11.49 6.33
N ASP A 281 -18.09 -11.81 7.28
CA ASP A 281 -19.54 -11.87 7.13
C ASP A 281 -20.19 -11.31 8.41
N VAL A 282 -21.52 -11.33 8.42
CA VAL A 282 -22.32 -10.93 9.58
C VAL A 282 -23.17 -12.13 9.96
N GLU A 283 -22.99 -12.61 11.18
CA GLU A 283 -23.83 -13.65 11.77
C GLU A 283 -25.29 -13.18 11.72
N ASN A 284 -26.21 -14.02 11.23
CA ASN A 284 -27.62 -13.72 11.05
C ASN A 284 -27.96 -12.60 10.03
N ASP A 285 -27.06 -12.29 9.09
CA ASP A 285 -27.29 -11.36 7.98
C ASP A 285 -26.54 -11.84 6.71
N PHE A 286 -26.80 -11.25 5.55
CA PHE A 286 -26.16 -11.60 4.28
C PHE A 286 -25.06 -10.60 3.85
N MET A 287 -24.61 -9.77 4.80
CA MET A 287 -23.53 -8.82 4.56
C MET A 287 -22.17 -9.50 4.72
N GLY A 288 -21.25 -9.20 3.80
CA GLY A 288 -19.89 -9.71 3.87
C GLY A 288 -18.98 -9.14 2.79
N GLY A 289 -17.71 -9.49 2.85
CA GLY A 289 -16.71 -9.02 1.91
C GLY A 289 -15.29 -9.44 2.31
N PRO A 290 -14.28 -8.91 1.61
CA PRO A 290 -12.89 -9.23 1.90
C PRO A 290 -12.33 -8.39 3.05
N TYR A 291 -11.35 -8.96 3.74
CA TYR A 291 -10.52 -8.26 4.71
C TYR A 291 -9.03 -8.54 4.48
N VAL A 292 -8.21 -7.63 5.00
CA VAL A 292 -6.78 -7.84 5.24
C VAL A 292 -6.45 -7.39 6.66
N SER A 293 -5.65 -8.16 7.38
CA SER A 293 -5.21 -7.81 8.72
C SER A 293 -3.71 -7.97 8.90
N TYR A 294 -3.14 -7.15 9.77
CA TYR A 294 -1.73 -7.19 10.18
C TYR A 294 -1.68 -7.27 11.70
N THR A 295 -1.06 -8.33 12.22
CA THR A 295 -0.85 -8.52 13.65
C THR A 295 0.63 -8.42 13.99
N PHE A 296 1.00 -7.56 14.94
CA PHE A 296 2.39 -7.30 15.35
C PHE A 296 2.45 -6.93 16.84
N ALA A 297 3.62 -7.10 17.47
CA ALA A 297 3.84 -6.63 18.83
C ALA A 297 4.09 -5.12 18.85
N ASP A 298 3.73 -4.44 19.94
CA ASP A 298 4.10 -3.04 20.14
C ASP A 298 5.61 -2.88 20.43
N LYS A 299 6.08 -1.63 20.56
CA LYS A 299 7.52 -1.34 20.74
C LYS A 299 8.11 -1.98 22.00
N ASP A 300 7.35 -1.97 23.08
CA ASP A 300 7.80 -2.42 24.39
C ASP A 300 7.57 -3.92 24.61
N GLY A 301 6.84 -4.57 23.69
CA GLY A 301 6.47 -5.99 23.78
C GLY A 301 5.42 -6.27 24.84
N GLU A 302 4.68 -5.24 25.28
CA GLU A 302 3.61 -5.37 26.27
C GLU A 302 2.30 -5.78 25.61
N TYR A 303 2.09 -5.39 24.36
CA TYR A 303 0.83 -5.61 23.65
C TYR A 303 1.05 -6.25 22.29
N ILE A 304 0.13 -7.12 21.90
CA ILE A 304 -0.04 -7.56 20.52
C ILE A 304 -1.21 -6.80 19.91
N ILE A 305 -0.94 -6.12 18.80
CA ILE A 305 -1.85 -5.23 18.11
C ILE A 305 -2.29 -5.91 16.81
N THR A 306 -3.60 -5.91 16.54
CA THR A 306 -4.15 -6.29 15.25
C THR A 306 -4.79 -5.07 14.59
N LEU A 307 -4.34 -4.77 13.38
CA LEU A 307 -5.00 -3.87 12.45
C LEU A 307 -5.83 -4.71 11.49
N PHE A 308 -7.12 -4.46 11.40
CA PHE A 308 -8.05 -5.21 10.58
C PHE A 308 -8.79 -4.25 9.64
N GLY A 309 -8.59 -4.41 8.34
CA GLY A 309 -9.19 -3.57 7.31
C GLY A 309 -10.14 -4.38 6.44
N TYR A 310 -11.34 -3.85 6.18
CA TYR A 310 -12.37 -4.58 5.43
C TYR A 310 -13.12 -3.69 4.44
N VAL A 311 -13.74 -4.33 3.45
CA VAL A 311 -14.56 -3.67 2.42
C VAL A 311 -15.91 -4.36 2.30
N TYR A 312 -16.97 -3.56 2.16
CA TYR A 312 -18.29 -3.99 1.69
C TYR A 312 -18.58 -3.28 0.36
N HIS A 313 -18.79 -4.04 -0.72
CA HIS A 313 -19.18 -3.51 -2.03
C HIS A 313 -19.97 -4.59 -2.78
N PRO A 314 -21.26 -4.77 -2.46
CA PRO A 314 -22.04 -5.92 -2.93
C PRO A 314 -22.10 -5.93 -4.46
N ASN A 315 -21.95 -7.12 -5.05
CA ASN A 315 -22.01 -7.37 -6.51
C ASN A 315 -21.02 -6.59 -7.39
N ASN A 316 -20.01 -5.96 -6.81
CA ASN A 316 -19.03 -5.14 -7.54
C ASN A 316 -17.59 -5.52 -7.16
N GLU A 317 -16.62 -5.05 -7.94
CA GLU A 317 -15.19 -5.25 -7.69
C GLU A 317 -14.73 -4.59 -6.37
N LYS A 318 -13.87 -5.28 -5.63
CA LYS A 318 -13.43 -4.91 -4.27
C LYS A 318 -11.92 -4.76 -4.16
N ARG A 319 -11.12 -5.30 -5.10
CA ARG A 319 -9.65 -5.29 -5.05
C ARG A 319 -9.08 -3.89 -4.81
N ASN A 320 -9.52 -2.93 -5.61
CA ASN A 320 -9.00 -1.56 -5.54
C ASN A 320 -9.42 -0.83 -4.26
N LEU A 321 -10.63 -1.09 -3.73
CA LEU A 321 -11.07 -0.57 -2.43
C LEU A 321 -10.29 -1.20 -1.28
N LEU A 322 -10.01 -2.51 -1.34
CA LEU A 322 -9.24 -3.21 -0.33
C LEU A 322 -7.79 -2.72 -0.33
N ARG A 323 -7.21 -2.49 -1.51
CA ARG A 323 -5.86 -1.92 -1.65
C ARG A 323 -5.73 -0.51 -1.06
N GLN A 324 -6.80 0.30 -1.10
CA GLN A 324 -6.83 1.59 -0.40
C GLN A 324 -6.79 1.42 1.12
N VAL A 325 -7.60 0.50 1.66
CA VAL A 325 -7.59 0.19 3.10
C VAL A 325 -6.23 -0.36 3.52
N GLU A 326 -5.67 -1.28 2.74
CA GLU A 326 -4.35 -1.85 2.97
C GLU A 326 -3.25 -0.78 2.98
N ALA A 327 -3.28 0.18 2.06
CA ALA A 327 -2.34 1.30 2.05
C ALA A 327 -2.41 2.11 3.35
N ILE A 328 -3.61 2.34 3.89
CA ILE A 328 -3.81 2.97 5.18
C ILE A 328 -3.17 2.13 6.30
N LEU A 329 -3.39 0.81 6.34
CA LEU A 329 -2.78 -0.07 7.34
C LEU A 329 -1.24 -0.02 7.27
N TYR A 330 -0.66 -0.11 6.08
CA TYR A 330 0.80 0.00 5.86
C TYR A 330 1.40 1.36 6.20
N SER A 331 0.58 2.41 6.28
CA SER A 331 1.07 3.72 6.72
C SER A 331 1.33 3.80 8.23
N THR A 332 0.97 2.75 8.98
CA THR A 332 1.12 2.69 10.43
C THR A 332 2.58 2.82 10.86
N LYS A 333 2.83 3.74 11.78
CA LYS A 333 4.10 3.89 12.49
C LYS A 333 3.80 4.17 13.95
N PHE A 334 4.62 3.68 14.86
CA PHE A 334 4.51 4.12 16.25
C PHE A 334 4.77 5.63 16.38
N THR A 335 4.09 6.28 17.32
CA THR A 335 4.49 7.61 17.78
C THR A 335 5.89 7.54 18.39
N ASN A 336 6.65 8.62 18.24
CA ASN A 336 7.93 8.79 18.92
C ASN A 336 7.72 9.12 20.38
#